data_AF-A0A7W1KHI7-F1
#
_entry.id   AF-A0A7W1KHI7-F1
#
_cell.length_a   1.000
_cell.length_b   1.000
_cell.length_c   1.000
_cell.angle_alpha   90.00
_cell.angle_beta   90.00
_cell.angle_gamma   90.00
#
_symmetry.space_group_name_H-M   'P 1'
#
loop_
_entity.id
_entity.type
_entity.pdbx_description
1 polymer ?
#
loop_
_entity_poly.entity_id
_entity_poly.type
_entity_poly.pdbx_seq_one_letter_code
_entity_poly.pdbx_strand_id
1 'polypeptide(L)'
;MKARFSAIISASLLVFVLSFVPITVLAQETENNTPTTTTQQTTSTDEEPLDPVKLKERLTKRKTDLKTRIDATKQARLKSRCKASQGNLSSIRGRIKGLETSRSNVYENLVNRLTKLNDKLKEKGVNTAELESQITQLNSLIETFNTDLAAYKEAVGDMAGMDCASDPTAFQASLDAARTARAKTAEDAKAIRSYLTDTIKPTLKVLKSQVEQKTEDTSGETE
;
A
#
# COMPACT_ATOMS: atom_id res chain seq x y z
N MET A 1 -10.34 -45.21 7.78
CA MET A 1 -9.36 -44.91 6.72
C MET A 1 -8.41 -43.84 7.24
N LYS A 2 -7.13 -44.17 7.49
CA LYS A 2 -6.10 -43.25 7.98
C LYS A 2 -5.11 -43.00 6.84
N ALA A 3 -5.14 -41.81 6.25
CA ALA A 3 -4.16 -41.42 5.24
C ALA A 3 -2.90 -40.89 5.93
N ARG A 4 -1.78 -41.58 5.71
CA ARG A 4 -0.43 -41.15 6.07
C ARG A 4 0.14 -40.37 4.89
N PHE A 5 0.38 -39.07 5.06
CA PHE A 5 1.19 -38.30 4.13
C PHE A 5 2.60 -38.16 4.70
N SER A 6 3.54 -38.86 4.06
CA SER A 6 4.98 -38.70 4.25
C SER A 6 5.48 -37.84 3.08
N ALA A 7 6.14 -36.72 3.36
CA ALA A 7 6.84 -35.95 2.35
C ALA A 7 8.22 -35.58 2.90
N ILE A 8 9.22 -36.22 2.31
CA ILE A 8 10.65 -36.00 2.47
C ILE A 8 11.02 -34.80 1.59
N ILE A 9 11.60 -33.75 2.17
CA ILE A 9 12.27 -32.69 1.38
C ILE A 9 13.71 -32.63 1.84
N SER A 10 14.58 -33.07 0.95
CA SER A 10 16.03 -33.10 1.03
C SER A 10 16.60 -31.67 1.01
N ALA A 11 17.37 -31.35 2.04
CA ALA A 11 18.13 -30.10 2.12
C ALA A 11 19.40 -30.21 1.26
N SER A 12 19.45 -29.49 0.15
CA SER A 12 20.69 -29.23 -0.59
C SER A 12 21.22 -27.85 -0.19
N LEU A 13 22.28 -27.84 0.61
CA LEU A 13 22.94 -26.66 1.12
C LEU A 13 24.06 -26.25 0.14
N LEU A 14 23.76 -25.33 -0.78
CA LEU A 14 24.76 -24.74 -1.68
C LEU A 14 25.34 -23.49 -1.02
N VAL A 15 26.57 -23.62 -0.51
CA VAL A 15 27.35 -22.53 0.07
C VAL A 15 28.01 -21.75 -1.07
N PHE A 16 27.43 -20.60 -1.44
CA PHE A 16 28.07 -19.62 -2.32
C PHE A 16 28.94 -18.68 -1.49
N VAL A 17 30.26 -18.84 -1.59
CA VAL A 17 31.26 -17.91 -1.06
C VAL A 17 31.42 -16.78 -2.07
N LEU A 18 30.76 -15.64 -1.80
CA LEU A 18 30.97 -14.39 -2.56
C LEU A 18 32.20 -13.66 -2.00
N SER A 19 33.28 -13.68 -2.78
CA SER A 19 34.45 -12.83 -2.59
C SER A 19 34.10 -11.38 -2.87
N PHE A 20 34.03 -10.57 -1.80
CA PHE A 20 33.90 -9.12 -1.89
C PHE A 20 35.23 -8.52 -2.40
N VAL A 21 35.21 -7.99 -3.62
CA VAL A 21 36.29 -7.12 -4.11
C VAL A 21 36.01 -5.70 -3.61
N PRO A 22 36.95 -5.02 -2.96
CA PRO A 22 36.79 -3.64 -2.53
C PRO A 22 36.73 -2.70 -3.75
N ILE A 23 35.60 -2.03 -3.94
CA ILE A 23 35.46 -0.95 -4.92
C ILE A 23 36.03 0.32 -4.28
N THR A 24 37.21 0.72 -4.70
CA THR A 24 37.76 2.06 -4.43
C THR A 24 36.97 3.08 -5.23
N VAL A 25 36.12 3.85 -4.54
CA VAL A 25 35.41 5.00 -5.11
C VAL A 25 36.41 6.16 -5.22
N LEU A 26 36.79 6.49 -6.46
CA LEU A 26 37.47 7.73 -6.80
C LEU A 26 36.46 8.88 -6.67
N ALA A 27 36.68 9.75 -5.68
CA ALA A 27 35.94 11.00 -5.55
C ALA A 27 36.35 11.94 -6.68
N GLN A 28 35.45 12.16 -7.63
CA GLN A 28 35.57 13.18 -8.65
C GLN A 28 34.82 14.43 -8.18
N GLU A 29 35.56 15.47 -7.80
CA GLU A 29 35.01 16.80 -7.55
C GLU A 29 34.34 17.30 -8.83
N THR A 30 33.02 17.46 -8.78
CA THR A 30 32.23 18.09 -9.83
C THR A 30 31.66 19.39 -9.29
N GLU A 31 31.90 20.44 -10.06
CA GLU A 31 31.63 21.83 -9.73
C GLU A 31 30.14 22.10 -9.50
N ASN A 32 29.91 22.98 -8.53
CA ASN A 32 28.63 23.50 -8.06
C ASN A 32 27.76 24.06 -9.19
N ASN A 33 26.75 23.29 -9.60
CA ASN A 33 25.52 23.84 -10.15
C ASN A 33 24.38 23.41 -9.22
N THR A 34 24.11 24.24 -8.22
CA THR A 34 23.01 24.07 -7.26
C THR A 34 21.68 24.21 -8.00
N PRO A 35 20.88 23.14 -8.17
CA PRO A 35 19.50 23.29 -8.56
C PRO A 35 18.77 23.75 -7.28
N THR A 36 18.29 24.99 -7.29
CA THR A 36 17.33 25.50 -6.32
C THR A 36 16.10 24.59 -6.34
N THR A 37 16.13 23.56 -5.50
CA THR A 37 14.99 22.69 -5.23
C THR A 37 14.07 23.52 -4.34
N THR A 38 13.08 24.14 -4.98
CA THR A 38 11.93 24.73 -4.30
C THR A 38 11.27 23.63 -3.47
N THR A 39 11.69 23.53 -2.20
CA THR A 39 11.01 22.76 -1.19
C THR A 39 9.73 23.52 -0.92
N GLN A 40 8.66 23.16 -1.64
CA GLN A 40 7.32 23.48 -1.23
C GLN A 40 7.12 22.80 0.12
N GLN A 41 7.30 23.58 1.17
CA GLN A 41 6.82 23.31 2.51
C GLN A 41 5.31 23.18 2.42
N THR A 42 4.85 21.97 2.07
CA THR A 42 3.45 21.60 2.12
C THR A 42 3.07 21.68 3.59
N THR A 43 2.37 22.76 3.93
CA THR A 43 1.61 22.93 5.16
C THR A 43 0.98 21.60 5.53
N SER A 44 1.46 21.04 6.63
CA SER A 44 0.98 19.81 7.24
C SER A 44 -0.54 19.90 7.39
N THR A 45 -1.25 19.18 6.53
CA THR A 45 -2.69 18.96 6.63
C THR A 45 -3.01 18.61 8.07
N ASP A 46 -3.77 19.49 8.71
CA ASP A 46 -4.23 19.40 10.07
C ASP A 46 -4.83 18.01 10.31
N GLU A 47 -4.20 17.25 11.21
CA GLU A 47 -4.80 16.04 11.75
C GLU A 47 -6.10 16.52 12.44
N GLU A 48 -7.26 16.22 11.85
CA GLU A 48 -8.56 16.66 12.39
C GLU A 48 -8.58 16.38 13.90
N PRO A 49 -8.85 17.39 14.74
CA PRO A 49 -8.76 17.22 16.18
C PRO A 49 -9.65 16.06 16.61
N LEU A 50 -9.04 15.09 17.30
CA LEU A 50 -9.70 13.87 17.75
C LEU A 50 -10.93 14.22 18.60
N ASP A 51 -12.12 13.96 18.05
CA ASP A 51 -13.38 14.10 18.80
C ASP A 51 -13.44 13.00 19.88
N PRO A 52 -13.42 13.37 21.17
CA PRO A 52 -13.37 12.41 22.27
C PRO A 52 -14.66 11.57 22.37
N VAL A 53 -15.80 12.08 21.90
CA VAL A 53 -17.08 11.35 21.90
C VAL A 53 -17.02 10.23 20.87
N LYS A 54 -16.63 10.57 19.63
CA LYS A 54 -16.46 9.57 18.55
C LYS A 54 -15.40 8.53 18.90
N LEU A 55 -14.29 8.94 19.52
CA LEU A 55 -13.25 8.02 19.99
C LEU A 55 -13.83 7.00 20.97
N LYS A 56 -14.55 7.46 22.01
CA LYS A 56 -15.14 6.58 23.02
C LYS A 56 -16.13 5.59 22.38
N GLU A 57 -16.99 6.06 21.48
CA GLU A 57 -17.93 5.22 20.74
C GLU A 57 -17.19 4.12 19.95
N ARG A 58 -16.20 4.49 19.13
CA ARG A 58 -15.39 3.53 18.37
C ARG A 58 -14.70 2.49 19.27
N LEU A 59 -14.15 2.90 20.41
CA LEU A 59 -13.50 2.00 21.35
C LEU A 59 -14.49 1.00 21.96
N THR A 60 -15.69 1.45 22.32
CA THR A 60 -16.74 0.55 22.83
C THR A 60 -17.16 -0.47 21.78
N LYS A 61 -17.39 -0.01 20.53
CA LYS A 61 -17.71 -0.88 19.40
C LYS A 61 -16.62 -1.91 19.10
N ARG A 62 -15.35 -1.52 19.09
CA ARG A 62 -14.24 -2.47 18.85
C ARG A 62 -14.14 -3.53 19.94
N LYS A 63 -14.38 -3.17 21.22
CA LYS A 63 -14.42 -4.15 22.32
C LYS A 63 -15.51 -5.19 22.11
N THR A 64 -16.69 -4.78 21.67
CA THR A 64 -17.82 -5.69 21.42
C THR A 64 -17.57 -6.56 20.19
N ASP A 65 -17.14 -5.96 19.08
CA ASP A 65 -17.01 -6.62 17.79
C ASP A 65 -15.89 -7.67 17.79
N LEU A 66 -14.74 -7.33 18.40
CA LEU A 66 -13.58 -8.22 18.44
C LEU A 66 -13.64 -9.23 19.58
N LYS A 67 -14.62 -9.13 20.48
CA LYS A 67 -14.79 -9.98 21.67
C LYS A 67 -13.48 -10.16 22.44
N THR A 68 -12.66 -9.11 22.47
CA THR A 68 -11.30 -9.16 22.99
C THR A 68 -11.34 -9.41 24.50
N ARG A 69 -11.09 -10.66 24.90
CA ARG A 69 -10.85 -11.02 26.30
C ARG A 69 -9.36 -11.04 26.55
N ILE A 70 -8.90 -10.19 27.47
CA ILE A 70 -7.53 -10.23 27.98
C ILE A 70 -7.57 -10.77 29.41
N ASP A 71 -6.71 -11.74 29.71
CA ASP A 71 -6.49 -12.17 31.08
C ASP A 71 -5.66 -11.14 31.87
N ALA A 72 -5.58 -11.33 33.18
CA ALA A 72 -4.83 -10.44 34.07
C ALA A 72 -3.34 -10.32 33.70
N THR A 73 -2.74 -11.41 33.21
CA THR A 73 -1.33 -11.46 32.80
C THR A 73 -1.09 -10.58 31.58
N LYS A 74 -1.93 -10.69 30.55
CA LYS A 74 -1.89 -9.86 29.34
C LYS A 74 -2.18 -8.40 29.67
N GLN A 75 -3.13 -8.15 30.58
CA GLN A 75 -3.43 -6.81 31.07
C GLN A 75 -2.21 -6.15 31.73
N ALA A 76 -1.56 -6.85 32.67
CA ALA A 76 -0.36 -6.37 33.34
C ALA A 76 0.79 -6.10 32.35
N ARG A 77 0.97 -6.98 31.36
CA ARG A 77 1.96 -6.81 30.29
C ARG A 77 1.68 -5.61 29.39
N LEU A 78 0.42 -5.34 29.06
CA LEU A 78 0.03 -4.17 28.27
C LEU A 78 0.29 -2.88 29.05
N LYS A 79 -0.12 -2.85 30.33
CA LYS A 79 0.14 -1.70 31.21
C LYS A 79 1.64 -1.40 31.31
N SER A 80 2.48 -2.41 31.55
CA SER A 80 3.93 -2.21 31.68
C SER A 80 4.62 -1.76 30.38
N ARG A 81 4.04 -2.08 29.22
CA ARG A 81 4.58 -1.70 27.89
C ARG A 81 3.87 -0.50 27.27
N CYS A 82 2.91 0.09 27.96
CA CYS A 82 2.03 1.12 27.41
C CYS A 82 2.82 2.31 26.86
N LYS A 83 3.66 2.95 27.69
CA LYS A 83 4.49 4.11 27.29
C LYS A 83 5.43 3.81 26.12
N ALA A 84 6.08 2.64 26.13
CA ALA A 84 6.97 2.22 25.04
C ALA A 84 6.18 1.98 23.74
N SER A 85 4.98 1.41 23.83
CA SER A 85 4.11 1.18 22.69
C SER A 85 3.60 2.49 22.09
N GLN A 86 3.19 3.44 22.93
CA GLN A 86 2.77 4.78 22.52
C GLN A 86 3.91 5.57 21.86
N GLY A 87 5.14 5.45 22.37
CA GLY A 87 6.33 6.08 21.76
C GLY A 87 6.56 5.64 20.31
N ASN A 88 6.20 4.40 19.95
CA ASN A 88 6.31 3.88 18.59
C ASN A 88 5.18 4.36 17.65
N LEU A 89 4.05 4.85 18.18
CA LEU A 89 2.90 5.23 17.37
C LEU A 89 3.19 6.44 16.47
N SER A 90 4.05 7.37 16.91
CA SER A 90 4.50 8.51 16.10
C SER A 90 5.21 8.05 14.82
N SER A 91 6.14 7.10 14.94
CA SER A 91 6.84 6.50 13.80
C SER A 91 5.87 5.76 12.87
N ILE A 92 4.91 5.03 13.43
CA ILE A 92 3.88 4.33 12.65
C ILE A 92 3.00 5.33 11.89
N ARG A 93 2.54 6.41 12.52
CA ARG A 93 1.78 7.48 11.87
C ARG A 93 2.57 8.12 10.73
N GLY A 94 3.86 8.39 10.94
CA GLY A 94 4.75 8.88 9.88
C GLY A 94 4.83 7.93 8.69
N ARG A 95 4.92 6.61 8.93
CA ARG A 95 4.89 5.60 7.86
C ARG A 95 3.53 5.56 7.14
N ILE A 96 2.42 5.66 7.87
CA ILE A 96 1.07 5.71 7.27
C ILE A 96 0.92 6.94 6.37
N LYS A 97 1.33 8.12 6.84
CA LYS A 97 1.35 9.34 6.02
C LYS A 97 2.20 9.17 4.77
N GLY A 98 3.38 8.54 4.91
CA GLY A 98 4.23 8.19 3.77
C GLY A 98 3.53 7.26 2.77
N LEU A 99 2.76 6.26 3.24
CA LEU A 99 1.97 5.38 2.38
C LEU A 99 0.84 6.13 1.67
N GLU A 100 0.10 6.97 2.39
CA GLU A 100 -0.98 7.83 1.87
C GLU A 100 -0.46 8.73 0.75
N THR A 101 0.61 9.48 0.99
CA THR A 101 1.17 10.36 -0.04
C THR A 101 1.81 9.58 -1.19
N SER A 102 2.62 8.56 -0.92
CA SER A 102 3.35 7.88 -2.00
C SER A 102 2.45 6.99 -2.84
N ARG A 103 1.65 6.12 -2.23
CA ARG A 103 0.91 5.09 -2.97
C ARG A 103 -0.34 5.64 -3.62
N SER A 104 -1.13 6.46 -2.92
CA SER A 104 -2.35 7.03 -3.50
C SER A 104 -1.99 7.92 -4.70
N ASN A 105 -0.94 8.74 -4.61
CA ASN A 105 -0.47 9.53 -5.76
C ASN A 105 0.04 8.66 -6.91
N VAL A 106 0.76 7.57 -6.64
CA VAL A 106 1.23 6.66 -7.69
C VAL A 106 0.05 6.01 -8.42
N TYR A 107 -0.97 5.56 -7.69
CA TYR A 107 -2.15 4.92 -8.26
C TYR A 107 -2.99 5.90 -9.07
N GLU A 108 -3.22 7.11 -8.56
CA GLU A 108 -3.93 8.17 -9.30
C GLU A 108 -3.20 8.52 -10.60
N ASN A 109 -1.88 8.74 -10.53
CA ASN A 109 -1.08 9.03 -11.72
C ASN A 109 -1.11 7.89 -12.75
N LEU A 110 -1.18 6.64 -12.30
CA LEU A 110 -1.26 5.49 -13.17
C LEU A 110 -2.61 5.42 -13.90
N VAL A 111 -3.72 5.60 -13.18
CA VAL A 111 -5.06 5.68 -13.78
C VAL A 111 -5.10 6.81 -14.81
N ASN A 112 -4.63 8.00 -14.45
CA ASN A 112 -4.59 9.17 -15.35
C ASN A 112 -3.80 8.88 -16.64
N ARG A 113 -2.68 8.15 -16.55
CA ARG A 113 -1.90 7.74 -17.72
C ARG A 113 -2.63 6.71 -18.57
N LEU A 114 -3.28 5.72 -17.96
CA LEU A 114 -4.05 4.70 -18.68
C LEU A 114 -5.26 5.31 -19.39
N THR A 115 -5.98 6.23 -18.75
CA THR A 115 -7.10 6.97 -19.38
C THR A 115 -6.62 7.77 -20.58
N LYS A 116 -5.55 8.57 -20.44
CA LYS A 116 -4.98 9.34 -21.56
C LYS A 116 -4.51 8.44 -22.71
N LEU A 117 -3.97 7.26 -22.40
CA LEU A 117 -3.58 6.29 -23.42
C LEU A 117 -4.80 5.70 -24.13
N ASN A 118 -5.83 5.34 -23.37
CA ASN A 118 -7.10 4.84 -23.89
C ASN A 118 -7.74 5.84 -24.86
N ASP A 119 -7.75 7.13 -24.52
CA ASP A 119 -8.31 8.19 -25.39
C ASP A 119 -7.54 8.28 -26.72
N LYS A 120 -6.20 8.30 -26.66
CA LYS A 120 -5.34 8.31 -27.87
C LYS A 120 -5.53 7.07 -28.74
N LEU A 121 -5.82 5.91 -28.15
CA LEU A 121 -6.09 4.69 -28.90
C LEU A 121 -7.48 4.74 -29.57
N LYS A 122 -8.49 5.29 -28.89
CA LYS A 122 -9.82 5.54 -29.46
C LYS A 122 -9.74 6.50 -30.64
N GLU A 123 -8.97 7.58 -30.54
CA GLU A 123 -8.71 8.53 -31.64
C GLU A 123 -8.11 7.86 -32.88
N LYS A 124 -7.32 6.80 -32.70
CA LYS A 124 -6.75 5.98 -33.78
C LYS A 124 -7.70 4.89 -34.29
N GLY A 125 -8.93 4.84 -33.79
CA GLY A 125 -9.92 3.82 -34.13
C GLY A 125 -9.52 2.42 -33.69
N VAL A 126 -8.77 2.29 -32.59
CA VAL A 126 -8.49 1.01 -31.93
C VAL A 126 -9.62 0.69 -30.96
N ASN A 127 -10.09 -0.56 -30.92
CA ASN A 127 -11.09 -0.98 -29.94
C ASN A 127 -10.45 -1.13 -28.56
N THR A 128 -10.82 -0.25 -27.62
CA THR A 128 -10.27 -0.23 -26.27
C THR A 128 -11.24 -0.64 -25.17
N ALA A 129 -12.38 -1.26 -25.51
CA ALA A 129 -13.42 -1.61 -24.53
C ALA A 129 -12.89 -2.43 -23.34
N GLU A 130 -11.98 -3.37 -23.61
CA GLU A 130 -11.33 -4.16 -22.55
C GLU A 130 -10.46 -3.30 -21.63
N LEU A 131 -9.64 -2.39 -22.19
CA LEU A 131 -8.79 -1.51 -21.39
C LEU A 131 -9.64 -0.56 -20.51
N GLU A 132 -10.75 -0.06 -21.02
CA GLU A 132 -11.69 0.79 -20.28
C GLU A 132 -12.35 0.06 -19.11
N SER A 133 -12.79 -1.19 -19.32
CA SER A 133 -13.26 -2.07 -18.24
C SER A 133 -12.18 -2.28 -17.18
N GLN A 134 -10.93 -2.52 -17.62
CA GLN A 134 -9.81 -2.73 -16.71
C GLN A 134 -9.43 -1.48 -15.91
N ILE A 135 -9.49 -0.29 -16.50
CA ILE A 135 -9.29 0.99 -15.78
C ILE A 135 -10.35 1.15 -14.68
N THR A 136 -11.60 0.83 -14.98
CA THR A 136 -12.71 0.89 -14.01
C THR A 136 -12.48 -0.07 -12.84
N GLN A 137 -12.08 -1.30 -13.12
CA GLN A 137 -11.77 -2.28 -12.08
C GLN A 137 -10.54 -1.87 -11.25
N LEU A 138 -9.51 -1.28 -11.87
CA LEU A 138 -8.35 -0.75 -11.17
C LEU A 138 -8.75 0.36 -10.20
N ASN A 139 -9.63 1.28 -10.60
CA ASN A 139 -10.17 2.32 -9.71
C ASN A 139 -10.88 1.72 -8.49
N SER A 140 -11.72 0.70 -8.69
CA SER A 140 -12.39 0.02 -7.57
C SER A 140 -11.40 -0.62 -6.59
N LEU A 141 -10.30 -1.21 -7.08
CA LEU A 141 -9.23 -1.73 -6.21
C LEU A 141 -8.52 -0.62 -5.44
N ILE A 142 -8.29 0.54 -6.06
CA ILE A 142 -7.67 1.72 -5.42
C ILE A 142 -8.59 2.30 -4.35
N GLU A 143 -9.89 2.39 -4.60
CA GLU A 143 -10.88 2.83 -3.61
C GLU A 143 -10.91 1.91 -2.39
N THR A 144 -10.84 0.60 -2.61
CA THR A 144 -10.75 -0.40 -1.53
C THR A 144 -9.48 -0.18 -0.70
N PHE A 145 -8.31 -0.06 -1.37
CA PHE A 145 -7.05 0.24 -0.72
C PHE A 145 -7.10 1.52 0.13
N ASN A 146 -7.67 2.61 -0.40
CA ASN A 146 -7.78 3.88 0.31
C ASN A 146 -8.70 3.76 1.53
N THR A 147 -9.79 3.00 1.41
CA THR A 147 -10.72 2.73 2.51
C THR A 147 -10.04 1.98 3.64
N ASP A 148 -9.32 0.88 3.34
CA ASP A 148 -8.63 0.10 4.35
C ASP A 148 -7.41 0.84 4.93
N LEU A 149 -6.73 1.68 4.14
CA LEU A 149 -5.68 2.58 4.64
C LEU A 149 -6.24 3.62 5.63
N ALA A 150 -7.41 4.20 5.34
CA ALA A 150 -8.09 5.12 6.24
C ALA A 150 -8.48 4.42 7.56
N ALA A 151 -9.00 3.19 7.49
CA ALA A 151 -9.29 2.38 8.68
C ALA A 151 -8.02 2.09 9.50
N TYR A 152 -6.89 1.83 8.83
CA TYR A 152 -5.61 1.63 9.51
C TYR A 152 -5.13 2.92 10.20
N LYS A 153 -5.21 4.06 9.52
CA LYS A 153 -4.90 5.39 10.06
C LYS A 153 -5.75 5.70 11.29
N GLU A 154 -7.05 5.47 11.22
CA GLU A 154 -7.98 5.68 12.33
C GLU A 154 -7.63 4.81 13.55
N ALA A 155 -7.42 3.51 13.35
CA ALA A 155 -7.12 2.61 14.46
C ALA A 155 -5.78 2.97 15.16
N VAL A 156 -4.78 3.43 14.40
CA VAL A 156 -3.53 3.96 14.97
C VAL A 156 -3.73 5.32 15.64
N GLY A 157 -4.59 6.17 15.07
CA GLY A 157 -5.05 7.42 15.65
C GLY A 157 -5.59 7.21 17.06
N ASP A 158 -6.57 6.33 17.18
CA ASP A 158 -7.27 5.99 18.42
C ASP A 158 -6.32 5.44 19.49
N MET A 159 -5.37 4.57 19.11
CA MET A 159 -4.37 4.05 20.05
C MET A 159 -3.47 5.12 20.65
N ALA A 160 -3.18 6.19 19.91
CA ALA A 160 -2.34 7.28 20.41
C ALA A 160 -3.15 8.37 21.12
N GLY A 161 -4.45 8.46 20.88
CA GLY A 161 -5.37 9.35 21.61
C GLY A 161 -5.83 8.83 22.98
N MET A 162 -5.48 7.59 23.35
CA MET A 162 -5.95 6.95 24.58
C MET A 162 -4.83 6.66 25.58
N ASP A 163 -5.18 6.61 26.88
CA ASP A 163 -4.30 6.06 27.91
C ASP A 163 -4.45 4.53 28.02
N CYS A 164 -3.46 3.81 27.50
CA CYS A 164 -3.45 2.34 27.56
C CYS A 164 -3.24 1.75 28.95
N ALA A 165 -2.76 2.52 29.94
CA ALA A 165 -2.62 2.06 31.31
C ALA A 165 -3.99 2.01 32.01
N SER A 166 -4.82 3.01 31.72
CA SER A 166 -6.20 3.13 32.22
C SER A 166 -7.15 2.13 31.57
N ASP A 167 -7.04 1.89 30.25
CA ASP A 167 -7.91 0.95 29.53
C ASP A 167 -7.15 0.00 28.58
N PRO A 168 -6.44 -1.00 29.14
CA PRO A 168 -5.66 -1.96 28.37
C PRO A 168 -6.51 -2.83 27.44
N THR A 169 -7.79 -3.06 27.78
CA THR A 169 -8.71 -3.82 26.92
C THR A 169 -9.06 -3.02 25.66
N ALA A 170 -9.35 -1.72 25.79
CA ALA A 170 -9.61 -0.85 24.65
C ALA A 170 -8.37 -0.69 23.75
N PHE A 171 -7.20 -0.58 24.37
CA PHE A 171 -5.93 -0.53 23.64
C PHE A 171 -5.69 -1.82 22.86
N GLN A 172 -5.89 -2.99 23.47
CA GLN A 172 -5.75 -4.27 22.79
C GLN A 172 -6.73 -4.39 21.60
N ALA A 173 -7.99 -3.99 21.78
CA ALA A 173 -8.99 -4.03 20.72
C ALA A 173 -8.57 -3.12 19.54
N SER A 174 -8.08 -1.91 19.81
CA SER A 174 -7.59 -1.00 18.76
C SER A 174 -6.31 -1.49 18.09
N LEU A 175 -5.42 -2.16 18.83
CA LEU A 175 -4.24 -2.81 18.28
C LEU A 175 -4.60 -3.94 17.31
N ASP A 176 -5.58 -4.76 17.68
CA ASP A 176 -6.05 -5.86 16.83
C ASP A 176 -6.76 -5.30 15.58
N ALA A 177 -7.56 -4.24 15.72
CA ALA A 177 -8.14 -3.52 14.58
C ALA A 177 -7.06 -2.94 13.64
N ALA A 178 -6.04 -2.29 14.18
CA ALA A 178 -4.94 -1.73 13.40
C ALA A 178 -4.14 -2.80 12.66
N ARG A 179 -3.92 -3.98 13.28
CA ARG A 179 -3.24 -5.11 12.63
C ARG A 179 -4.05 -5.67 11.47
N THR A 180 -5.35 -5.86 11.67
CA THR A 180 -6.27 -6.33 10.62
C THR A 180 -6.32 -5.35 9.46
N ALA A 181 -6.52 -4.06 9.74
CA ALA A 181 -6.55 -3.03 8.69
C ALA A 181 -5.23 -2.94 7.93
N ARG A 182 -4.08 -2.99 8.64
CA ARG A 182 -2.75 -3.04 7.98
C ARG A 182 -2.58 -4.25 7.07
N ALA A 183 -3.07 -5.43 7.48
CA ALA A 183 -2.99 -6.63 6.67
C ALA A 183 -3.81 -6.47 5.38
N LYS A 184 -5.05 -5.99 5.48
CA LYS A 184 -5.89 -5.68 4.31
C LYS A 184 -5.25 -4.66 3.37
N THR A 185 -4.76 -3.53 3.89
CA THR A 185 -4.05 -2.52 3.06
C THR A 185 -2.86 -3.13 2.31
N ALA A 186 -2.17 -4.11 2.91
CA ALA A 186 -1.07 -4.82 2.25
C ALA A 186 -1.57 -5.80 1.17
N GLU A 187 -2.67 -6.50 1.42
CA GLU A 187 -3.36 -7.36 0.45
C GLU A 187 -3.89 -6.56 -0.73
N ASP A 188 -4.54 -5.42 -0.50
CA ASP A 188 -5.05 -4.54 -1.57
C ASP A 188 -3.92 -4.00 -2.44
N ALA A 189 -2.82 -3.57 -1.82
CA ALA A 189 -1.65 -3.12 -2.58
C ALA A 189 -1.06 -4.24 -3.44
N LYS A 190 -1.11 -5.49 -2.96
CA LYS A 190 -0.71 -6.66 -3.76
C LYS A 190 -1.70 -6.92 -4.88
N ALA A 191 -3.00 -6.84 -4.62
CA ALA A 191 -4.06 -7.03 -5.61
C ALA A 191 -3.93 -6.01 -6.75
N ILE A 192 -3.74 -4.73 -6.44
CA ILE A 192 -3.49 -3.66 -7.43
C ILE A 192 -2.25 -4.01 -8.28
N ARG A 193 -1.14 -4.40 -7.63
CA ARG A 193 0.08 -4.76 -8.37
C ARG A 193 -0.13 -5.95 -9.30
N SER A 194 -0.75 -7.02 -8.81
CA SER A 194 -1.06 -8.20 -9.63
C SER A 194 -1.99 -7.86 -10.79
N TYR A 195 -3.03 -7.05 -10.56
CA TYR A 195 -3.95 -6.63 -11.60
C TYR A 195 -3.24 -5.84 -12.72
N LEU A 196 -2.30 -4.96 -12.34
CA LEU A 196 -1.49 -4.23 -13.30
C LEU A 196 -0.57 -5.14 -14.13
N THR A 197 0.07 -6.12 -13.50
CA THR A 197 1.03 -6.99 -14.18
C THR A 197 0.38 -8.08 -15.00
N ASP A 198 -0.72 -8.64 -14.50
CA ASP A 198 -1.30 -9.88 -14.98
C ASP A 198 -2.51 -9.62 -15.88
N THR A 199 -3.13 -8.44 -15.78
CA THR A 199 -4.32 -8.08 -16.57
C THR A 199 -4.04 -6.89 -17.49
N ILE A 200 -3.70 -5.71 -16.95
CA ILE A 200 -3.53 -4.50 -17.78
C ILE A 200 -2.34 -4.61 -18.72
N LYS A 201 -1.18 -5.05 -18.23
CA LYS A 201 0.04 -5.11 -19.06
C LYS A 201 -0.10 -6.02 -20.30
N PRO A 202 -0.68 -7.24 -20.22
CA PRO A 202 -1.01 -8.02 -21.40
C PRO A 202 -1.92 -7.30 -22.40
N THR A 203 -2.99 -6.66 -21.94
CA THR A 203 -3.90 -5.87 -22.79
C THR A 203 -3.14 -4.78 -23.54
N LEU A 204 -2.26 -4.05 -22.86
CA LEU A 204 -1.45 -3.00 -23.48
C LEU A 204 -0.50 -3.55 -24.55
N LYS A 205 0.02 -4.77 -24.39
CA LYS A 205 0.85 -5.40 -25.43
C LYS A 205 0.02 -5.71 -26.68
N VAL A 206 -1.18 -6.25 -26.52
CA VAL A 206 -2.09 -6.54 -27.64
C VAL A 206 -2.46 -5.27 -28.38
N LEU A 207 -2.86 -4.22 -27.65
CA LEU A 207 -3.20 -2.92 -28.23
C LEU A 207 -2.02 -2.29 -28.98
N LYS A 208 -0.79 -2.46 -28.46
CA LYS A 208 0.42 -1.99 -29.16
C LYS A 208 0.57 -2.66 -30.52
N SER A 209 0.45 -3.99 -30.58
CA SER A 209 0.57 -4.74 -31.84
C SER A 209 -0.52 -4.36 -32.85
N GLN A 210 -1.75 -4.06 -32.40
CA GLN A 210 -2.82 -3.59 -33.28
C GLN A 210 -2.51 -2.22 -33.91
N VAL A 211 -1.89 -1.31 -33.14
CA VAL A 211 -1.48 0.00 -33.66
C VAL A 211 -0.36 -0.14 -34.69
N GLU A 212 0.59 -1.04 -34.46
CA GLU A 212 1.70 -1.32 -35.39
C GLU A 212 1.17 -1.85 -36.73
N GLN A 213 0.31 -2.88 -36.70
CA GLN A 213 -0.30 -3.46 -37.92
C GLN A 213 -1.09 -2.45 -38.74
N LYS A 214 -1.93 -1.64 -38.09
CA LYS A 214 -2.73 -0.61 -38.78
C LYS A 214 -1.87 0.44 -39.49
N THR A 215 -0.66 0.68 -38.99
CA THR A 215 0.28 1.64 -39.60
C THR A 215 0.88 1.07 -40.88
N GLU A 216 1.14 -0.24 -40.95
CA GLU A 216 1.67 -0.91 -42.14
C GLU A 216 0.63 -0.94 -43.27
N ASP A 217 -0.62 -1.28 -42.96
CA ASP A 217 -1.70 -1.35 -43.96
C ASP A 217 -1.97 0.00 -44.64
N THR A 218 -1.85 1.11 -43.90
CA THR A 218 -2.10 2.46 -44.45
C THR A 218 -0.96 2.94 -45.36
N SER A 219 0.22 2.33 -45.29
CA SER A 219 1.39 2.73 -46.09
C SER A 219 1.47 2.05 -47.47
N GLY A 220 0.69 0.99 -47.70
CA GLY A 220 0.71 0.20 -48.94
C GLY A 220 -0.30 0.63 -50.02
N GLU A 221 -1.19 1.57 -49.74
CA GLU A 221 -2.32 1.94 -50.64
C GLU A 221 -2.11 3.25 -51.41
N THR A 222 -0.88 3.78 -51.46
CA THR A 222 -0.54 5.02 -52.19
C THR A 222 0.46 4.85 -53.35
N GLU A 223 0.64 3.64 -53.90
CA GLU A 223 1.34 3.43 -55.18
C GLU A 223 0.40 3.25 -56.37
#